data_AF-A0A2W6EIU0-F1
#
_entry.id   AF-A0A2W6EIU0-F1
#
_cell.length_a   1.000
_cell.length_b   1.000
_cell.length_c   1.000
_cell.angle_alpha   90.00
_cell.angle_beta   90.00
_cell.angle_gamma   90.00
#
_symmetry.space_group_name_H-M   'P 1'
#
loop_
_entity.id
_entity.type
_entity.pdbx_description
1 polymer ?
#
loop_
_entity_poly.entity_id
_entity_poly.type
_entity_poly.pdbx_seq_one_letter_code
_entity_poly.pdbx_strand_id
1 'polypeptide(L)'
;MADTTPGDAPTRSRVAIPLVLRMLGALAILAVGIIHLDQYSSVYYRVIPVIGPLFLLNFIAATIIGVLLLAPLEGLGDKLRPGVGRIAGAVLALAGIGLAGGAFIFLVISENTRLFGFQESGYRTAIDLALVVEGAAVVLLAGYLATTAKRRSQPS
;
A
#
# COMPACT_ATOMS: atom_id res chain seq x y z
N MET A 1 -48.74 -29.64 15.29
CA MET A 1 -48.86 -28.71 14.15
C MET A 1 -47.70 -27.73 14.28
N ALA A 2 -46.64 -27.93 13.51
CA ALA A 2 -45.40 -27.17 13.61
C ALA A 2 -45.59 -25.79 12.97
N ASP A 3 -45.26 -24.73 13.70
CA ASP A 3 -45.14 -23.38 13.14
C ASP A 3 -43.67 -23.07 12.94
N THR A 4 -43.29 -22.90 11.68
CA THR A 4 -41.93 -22.71 11.20
C THR A 4 -41.51 -21.25 11.43
N THR A 5 -40.53 -21.03 12.30
CA THR A 5 -39.81 -19.75 12.39
C THR A 5 -39.27 -19.37 11.01
N PRO A 6 -39.49 -18.13 10.53
CA PRO A 6 -38.86 -17.66 9.30
C PRO A 6 -37.34 -17.72 9.49
N GLY A 7 -36.68 -18.52 8.66
CA GLY A 7 -35.24 -18.61 8.62
C GLY A 7 -34.62 -17.24 8.37
N ASP A 8 -33.73 -16.85 9.28
CA ASP A 8 -32.79 -15.77 9.07
C ASP A 8 -32.07 -16.00 7.74
N ALA A 9 -32.44 -15.22 6.72
CA ALA A 9 -31.77 -15.22 5.44
C ALA A 9 -30.30 -14.84 5.66
N PRO A 10 -29.33 -15.52 5.01
CA PRO A 10 -27.92 -15.27 5.22
C PRO A 10 -27.59 -13.82 4.82
N THR A 11 -27.25 -12.99 5.81
CA THR A 11 -26.74 -11.63 5.62
C THR A 11 -25.59 -11.65 4.63
N ARG A 12 -25.84 -11.22 3.38
CA ARG A 12 -24.82 -10.96 2.37
C ARG A 12 -23.84 -9.91 2.90
N SER A 13 -22.70 -10.42 3.39
CA SER A 13 -21.38 -9.80 3.47
C SER A 13 -21.33 -8.28 3.30
N ARG A 14 -21.45 -7.53 4.40
CA ARG A 14 -20.81 -6.21 4.49
C ARG A 14 -19.31 -6.44 4.31
N VAL A 15 -18.75 -6.13 3.14
CA VAL A 15 -17.30 -6.12 2.97
C VAL A 15 -16.76 -5.21 4.08
N ALA A 16 -15.97 -5.77 4.98
CA ALA A 16 -15.47 -5.03 6.12
C ALA A 16 -14.59 -3.90 5.57
N ILE A 17 -14.91 -2.64 5.90
CA ILE A 17 -14.16 -1.44 5.48
C ILE A 17 -12.62 -1.63 5.55
N PRO A 18 -12.04 -2.28 6.59
CA PRO A 18 -10.60 -2.57 6.62
C PRO A 18 -10.10 -3.40 5.43
N LEU A 19 -10.87 -4.39 4.98
CA LEU A 19 -10.50 -5.23 3.83
C LEU A 19 -10.47 -4.40 2.55
N VAL A 20 -11.46 -3.53 2.32
CA VAL A 20 -11.47 -2.64 1.15
C VAL A 20 -10.26 -1.71 1.17
N LEU A 21 -9.99 -1.06 2.30
CA LEU A 21 -8.85 -0.16 2.45
C LEU A 21 -7.51 -0.88 2.24
N ARG A 22 -7.37 -2.10 2.77
CA ARG A 22 -6.19 -2.94 2.56
C ARG A 22 -6.02 -3.29 1.09
N MET A 23 -7.08 -3.73 0.41
CA MET A 23 -7.04 -4.12 -1.00
C MET A 23 -6.70 -2.93 -1.90
N LEU A 24 -7.36 -1.79 -1.72
CA LEU A 24 -7.07 -0.57 -2.48
C LEU A 24 -5.68 -0.05 -2.18
N GLY A 25 -5.24 -0.07 -0.92
CA GLY A 25 -3.88 0.32 -0.54
C GLY A 25 -2.83 -0.59 -1.15
N ALA A 26 -3.06 -1.91 -1.20
CA ALA A 26 -2.17 -2.86 -1.85
C ALA A 26 -2.07 -2.62 -3.37
N LEU A 27 -3.21 -2.37 -4.03
CA LEU A 27 -3.25 -2.04 -5.46
C LEU A 27 -2.54 -0.71 -5.74
N ALA A 28 -2.69 0.28 -4.87
CA ALA A 28 -1.96 1.55 -4.97
C ALA A 28 -0.45 1.34 -4.83
N ILE A 29 0.01 0.53 -3.87
CA ILE A 29 1.43 0.17 -3.74
C ILE A 29 1.96 -0.54 -5.00
N LEU A 30 1.20 -1.47 -5.60
CA LEU A 30 1.60 -2.09 -6.86
C LEU A 30 1.70 -1.07 -7.99
N ALA A 31 0.77 -0.11 -8.05
CA ALA A 31 0.82 0.98 -9.01
C ALA A 31 2.06 1.89 -8.79
N VAL A 32 2.44 2.19 -7.55
CA VAL A 32 3.71 2.88 -7.23
C VAL A 32 4.88 2.13 -7.88
N GLY A 33 4.95 0.82 -7.68
CA GLY A 33 6.01 0.00 -8.27
C GLY A 33 6.05 0.06 -9.80
N ILE A 34 4.90 -0.05 -10.47
CA ILE A 34 4.80 0.03 -11.93
C ILE A 34 5.29 1.39 -12.44
N ILE A 35 4.87 2.49 -11.80
CA ILE A 35 5.31 3.85 -12.16
C ILE A 35 6.82 3.99 -11.98
N HIS A 36 7.38 3.46 -10.89
CA HIS A 36 8.83 3.51 -10.64
C HIS A 36 9.63 2.67 -11.63
N LEU A 37 9.09 1.53 -12.08
CA LEU A 37 9.71 0.72 -13.12
C LEU A 37 9.72 1.43 -14.49
N ASP A 38 8.61 2.10 -14.83
CA ASP A 38 8.54 2.94 -16.02
C ASP A 38 9.55 4.09 -15.93
N GLN A 39 9.63 4.76 -14.78
CA GLN A 39 10.58 5.85 -14.58
C GLN A 39 12.04 5.38 -14.66
N TYR A 40 12.34 4.21 -14.09
CA TYR A 40 13.64 3.56 -14.22
C TYR A 40 14.02 3.31 -15.69
N SER A 41 13.08 2.82 -16.50
CA SER A 41 13.33 2.29 -17.84
C SER A 41 13.18 3.33 -18.95
N SER A 42 12.04 4.02 -18.98
CA SER A 42 11.53 4.82 -20.10
C SER A 42 12.00 6.27 -20.09
N VAL A 43 12.42 6.80 -18.93
CA VAL A 43 12.91 8.19 -18.79
C VAL A 43 14.36 8.28 -18.33
N TYR A 44 15.14 7.23 -18.59
CA TYR A 44 16.60 7.18 -18.39
C TYR A 44 17.09 7.28 -16.93
N TYR A 45 16.25 7.06 -15.91
CA TYR A 45 16.73 7.10 -14.52
C TYR A 45 17.72 5.98 -14.20
N ARG A 46 17.67 4.85 -14.94
CA ARG A 46 18.64 3.75 -14.79
C ARG A 46 20.12 4.14 -14.89
N VAL A 47 20.46 5.24 -15.60
CA VAL A 47 21.85 5.69 -15.76
C VAL A 47 22.27 6.75 -14.74
N ILE A 48 21.33 7.22 -13.91
CA ILE A 48 21.61 8.23 -12.89
C ILE A 48 22.16 7.53 -11.64
N PRO A 49 23.40 7.83 -11.21
CA PRO A 49 23.98 7.22 -10.02
C PRO A 49 23.09 7.42 -8.79
N VAL A 50 22.98 6.40 -7.94
CA VAL A 50 22.10 6.33 -6.75
C VAL A 50 20.60 6.33 -7.09
N ILE A 51 20.11 7.28 -7.89
CA ILE A 51 18.70 7.43 -8.24
C ILE A 51 18.15 6.20 -8.98
N GLY A 52 18.82 5.75 -10.05
CA GLY A 52 18.39 4.57 -10.80
C GLY A 52 18.22 3.32 -9.91
N PRO A 53 19.24 2.93 -9.13
CA PRO A 53 19.11 1.86 -8.15
C PRO A 53 17.97 2.04 -7.14
N LEU A 54 17.72 3.26 -6.64
CA LEU A 54 16.61 3.53 -5.72
C LEU A 54 15.24 3.30 -6.38
N PHE A 55 15.06 3.69 -7.64
CA PHE A 55 13.84 3.41 -8.40
C PHE A 55 13.61 1.91 -8.58
N LEU A 56 14.67 1.15 -8.89
CA LEU A 56 14.58 -0.30 -9.03
C LEU A 56 14.26 -0.99 -7.69
N LEU A 57 14.92 -0.57 -6.61
CA LEU A 57 14.66 -1.10 -5.27
C LEU A 57 13.24 -0.77 -4.81
N ASN A 58 12.73 0.43 -5.13
CA ASN A 58 11.36 0.80 -4.84
C ASN A 58 10.37 -0.10 -5.58
N PHE A 59 10.56 -0.31 -6.89
CA PHE A 59 9.74 -1.25 -7.67
C PHE A 59 9.70 -2.65 -7.05
N ILE A 60 10.87 -3.21 -6.70
CA ILE A 60 10.97 -4.54 -6.11
C ILE A 60 10.24 -4.59 -4.76
N ALA A 61 10.51 -3.62 -3.88
CA ALA A 61 9.89 -3.55 -2.56
C ALA A 61 8.38 -3.36 -2.64
N ALA A 62 7.91 -2.46 -3.50
CA ALA A 62 6.50 -2.19 -3.74
C ALA A 62 5.78 -3.44 -4.25
N THR A 63 6.38 -4.15 -5.21
CA THR A 63 5.82 -5.39 -5.74
C THR A 63 5.66 -6.44 -4.65
N ILE A 64 6.71 -6.67 -3.85
CA ILE A 64 6.68 -7.64 -2.75
C ILE A 64 5.61 -7.24 -1.72
N ILE A 65 5.62 -6.01 -1.23
CA ILE A 65 4.70 -5.52 -0.20
C ILE A 65 3.25 -5.58 -0.72
N GLY A 66 3.00 -5.12 -1.93
CA GLY A 66 1.68 -5.13 -2.55
C GLY A 66 1.11 -6.54 -2.71
N VAL A 67 1.91 -7.49 -3.22
CA VAL A 67 1.50 -8.90 -3.35
C VAL A 67 1.22 -9.52 -1.98
N LEU A 68 2.09 -9.30 -0.99
CA LEU A 68 1.89 -9.83 0.36
C LEU A 68 0.67 -9.21 1.05
N LEU A 69 0.36 -7.94 0.78
CA LEU A 69 -0.86 -7.28 1.25
C LEU A 69 -2.12 -7.84 0.59
N LEU A 70 -2.06 -8.32 -0.65
CA LEU A 70 -3.19 -9.00 -1.30
C LEU A 70 -3.34 -10.46 -0.86
N ALA A 71 -2.24 -11.09 -0.43
CA ALA A 71 -2.24 -12.48 0.00
C ALA A 71 -3.09 -12.69 1.29
N PRO A 72 -3.73 -13.86 1.45
CA PRO A 72 -4.56 -14.18 2.62
C PRO A 72 -3.73 -14.52 3.88
N LEU A 73 -2.63 -13.79 4.10
CA LEU A 73 -1.68 -14.03 5.20
C LEU A 73 -2.31 -13.84 6.58
N GLU A 74 -3.32 -12.97 6.70
CA GLU A 74 -4.06 -12.79 7.96
C GLU A 74 -4.74 -14.10 8.39
N GLY A 75 -5.52 -14.70 7.47
CA GLY A 75 -6.23 -15.95 7.76
C GLY A 75 -5.29 -17.15 7.94
N LEU A 76 -4.18 -17.21 7.18
CA LEU A 76 -3.22 -18.30 7.31
C LEU A 76 -2.40 -18.20 8.60
N GLY A 77 -1.96 -16.98 8.96
CA GLY A 77 -1.20 -16.73 10.19
C GLY A 77 -2.05 -16.95 11.44
N ASP A 78 -3.31 -16.51 11.43
CA ASP A 78 -4.21 -16.69 12.58
C ASP A 78 -4.64 -18.15 12.79
N LYS A 79 -4.64 -18.98 11.73
CA LYS A 79 -4.76 -20.44 11.86
C LYS A 79 -3.59 -21.09 12.61
N LEU A 80 -2.37 -20.55 12.43
CA LEU A 80 -1.18 -21.06 13.11
C LEU A 80 -1.12 -20.57 14.56
N ARG A 81 -1.32 -19.26 14.77
CA ARG A 81 -1.36 -18.63 16.09
C ARG A 81 -2.24 -17.38 16.05
N PRO A 82 -3.26 -17.29 16.92
CA PRO A 82 -4.14 -16.13 16.96
C PRO A 82 -3.36 -14.81 17.09
N GLY A 83 -3.57 -13.89 16.16
CA GLY A 83 -2.98 -12.55 16.16
C GLY A 83 -1.73 -12.39 15.29
N VAL A 84 -1.08 -13.48 14.85
CA VAL A 84 0.10 -13.40 13.97
C VAL A 84 -0.26 -12.81 12.61
N GLY A 85 -1.38 -13.25 12.04
CA GLY A 85 -1.84 -12.75 10.76
C GLY A 85 -2.08 -11.24 10.78
N ARG A 86 -2.66 -10.76 11.88
CA ARG A 86 -2.88 -9.33 12.13
C ARG A 86 -1.59 -8.53 12.25
N ILE A 87 -0.60 -9.04 13.00
CA ILE A 87 0.69 -8.37 13.15
C ILE A 87 1.38 -8.27 11.78
N ALA A 88 1.36 -9.34 10.99
CA ALA A 88 1.91 -9.33 9.63
C ALA A 88 1.23 -8.28 8.74
N GLY A 89 -0.11 -8.20 8.77
CA GLY A 89 -0.86 -7.17 8.04
C GLY A 89 -0.49 -5.75 8.45
N ALA A 90 -0.33 -5.49 9.75
CA ALA A 90 0.07 -4.18 10.25
C ALA A 90 1.51 -3.81 9.85
N VAL A 91 2.45 -4.75 9.94
CA VAL A 91 3.85 -4.56 9.52
C VAL A 91 3.92 -4.26 8.02
N LEU A 92 3.20 -5.02 7.20
CA LEU A 92 3.15 -4.79 5.75
C LEU A 92 2.54 -3.44 5.40
N ALA A 93 1.48 -3.02 6.09
CA ALA A 93 0.87 -1.71 5.87
C ALA A 93 1.83 -0.57 6.26
N LEU A 94 2.54 -0.70 7.39
CA LEU A 94 3.56 0.27 7.80
C LEU A 94 4.73 0.32 6.81
N ALA A 95 5.19 -0.84 6.31
CA ALA A 95 6.23 -0.91 5.30
C ALA A 95 5.78 -0.22 3.99
N GLY A 96 4.54 -0.45 3.56
CA GLY A 96 3.96 0.23 2.38
C GLY A 96 3.86 1.74 2.57
N ILE A 97 3.42 2.21 3.76
CA ILE A 97 3.40 3.64 4.10
C ILE A 97 4.80 4.23 4.07
N GLY A 98 5.78 3.56 4.68
CA GLY A 98 7.17 4.02 4.70
C GLY A 98 7.77 4.10 3.30
N LEU A 99 7.51 3.11 2.45
CA LEU A 99 7.98 3.07 1.07
C LEU A 99 7.37 4.20 0.23
N ALA A 100 6.03 4.28 0.17
CA ALA A 100 5.32 5.28 -0.62
C ALA A 100 5.53 6.69 -0.08
N GLY A 101 5.49 6.87 1.24
CA GLY A 101 5.76 8.17 1.87
C GLY A 101 7.20 8.63 1.69
N GLY A 102 8.17 7.72 1.78
CA GLY A 102 9.57 8.03 1.51
C GLY A 102 9.80 8.47 0.06
N ALA A 103 9.21 7.75 -0.90
CA ALA A 103 9.28 8.08 -2.32
C ALA A 103 8.65 9.45 -2.63
N PHE A 104 7.45 9.70 -2.09
CA PHE A 104 6.77 10.98 -2.19
C PHE A 104 7.62 12.13 -1.65
N ILE A 105 8.17 11.98 -0.44
CA ILE A 105 9.01 13.00 0.19
C ILE A 105 10.28 13.25 -0.64
N PHE A 106 10.92 12.18 -1.12
CA PHE A 106 12.13 12.30 -1.95
C PHE A 106 11.85 13.03 -3.26
N LEU A 107 10.72 12.74 -3.90
CA LEU A 107 10.28 13.42 -5.11
C LEU A 107 10.06 14.92 -4.86
N VAL A 108 9.28 15.28 -3.83
CA VAL A 108 9.04 16.68 -3.45
C VAL A 108 10.35 17.42 -3.13
N ILE A 109 11.27 16.76 -2.42
CA ILE A 109 12.60 17.34 -2.15
C ILE A 109 13.39 17.55 -3.45
N SER A 110 13.37 16.56 -4.35
CA SER A 110 14.11 16.60 -5.62
C SER A 110 13.56 17.61 -6.62
N GLU A 111 12.29 18.03 -6.51
CA GLU A 111 11.74 19.11 -7.33
C GLU A 111 12.31 20.48 -6.91
N ASN A 112 12.50 20.67 -5.60
CA ASN A 112 12.93 21.95 -5.04
C ASN A 112 14.45 22.06 -4.90
N THR A 113 15.14 20.94 -4.73
CA THR A 113 16.58 20.88 -4.41
C THR A 113 17.25 19.67 -5.03
N ARG A 114 18.58 19.62 -5.02
CA ARG A 114 19.32 18.44 -5.49
C ARG A 114 19.31 17.33 -4.45
N LEU A 115 18.77 16.18 -4.81
CA LEU A 115 18.83 14.93 -4.06
C LEU A 115 19.89 14.02 -4.71
N PHE A 116 20.97 13.71 -3.99
CA PHE A 116 22.11 12.93 -4.51
C PHE A 116 22.72 13.50 -5.80
N GLY A 117 22.66 14.83 -5.97
CA GLY A 117 23.15 15.51 -7.18
C GLY A 117 22.16 15.51 -8.35
N PHE A 118 21.03 14.81 -8.23
CA PHE A 118 19.91 14.86 -9.18
C PHE A 118 18.87 15.88 -8.71
N GLN A 119 18.33 16.67 -9.63
CA GLN A 119 17.17 17.52 -9.36
C GLN A 119 16.12 17.19 -10.41
N GLU A 120 14.93 16.87 -9.95
CA GLU A 120 13.79 16.64 -10.83
C GLU A 120 13.46 17.96 -11.54
N SER A 121 13.35 17.91 -12.87
CA SER A 121 13.09 19.11 -13.66
C SER A 121 12.08 18.83 -14.76
N GLY A 122 10.96 19.55 -14.68
CA GLY A 122 9.88 19.52 -15.65
C GLY A 122 8.68 18.69 -15.19
N TYR A 123 7.49 19.29 -15.28
CA TYR A 123 6.24 18.60 -15.06
C TYR A 123 6.00 17.58 -16.18
N ARG A 124 6.02 16.30 -15.81
CA ARG A 124 5.61 15.20 -16.66
C ARG A 124 4.41 14.54 -16.01
N THR A 125 3.42 14.15 -16.81
CA THR A 125 2.23 13.42 -16.32
C THR A 125 2.58 12.23 -15.42
N ALA A 126 3.74 11.60 -15.63
CA ALA A 126 4.23 10.51 -14.79
C ALA A 126 4.59 10.93 -13.35
N ILE A 127 5.09 12.15 -13.14
CA ILE A 127 5.44 12.69 -11.81
C ILE A 127 4.17 12.99 -11.02
N ASP A 128 3.20 13.67 -11.65
CA ASP A 128 1.90 13.96 -11.04
C ASP A 128 1.18 12.66 -10.66
N LEU A 129 1.23 11.67 -11.55
CA LEU A 129 0.67 10.35 -11.30
C LEU A 129 1.37 9.64 -10.13
N ALA A 130 2.71 9.73 -10.03
CA ALA A 130 3.45 9.18 -8.90
C ALA A 130 2.98 9.80 -7.57
N LEU A 131 2.95 11.13 -7.47
CA LEU A 131 2.53 11.84 -6.27
C LEU A 131 1.11 11.45 -5.83
N VAL A 132 0.17 11.39 -6.78
CA VAL A 132 -1.22 11.00 -6.48
C VAL A 132 -1.30 9.57 -5.99
N VAL A 133 -0.61 8.63 -6.66
CA VAL A 133 -0.69 7.20 -6.33
C VAL A 133 0.02 6.90 -5.01
N GLU A 134 1.17 7.52 -4.74
CA GLU A 134 1.89 7.40 -3.47
C GLU A 134 1.08 7.98 -2.32
N GLY A 135 0.52 9.19 -2.50
CA GLY A 135 -0.36 9.82 -1.52
C GLY A 135 -1.60 8.96 -1.22
N ALA A 136 -2.22 8.40 -2.26
CA ALA A 136 -3.35 7.47 -2.11
C ALA A 136 -2.94 6.22 -1.32
N ALA A 137 -1.79 5.61 -1.63
CA ALA A 137 -1.28 4.45 -0.91
C ALA A 137 -1.10 4.72 0.58
N VAL A 138 -0.49 5.86 0.94
CA VAL A 138 -0.30 6.30 2.33
C VAL A 138 -1.65 6.44 3.04
N VAL A 139 -2.60 7.18 2.44
CA VAL A 139 -3.91 7.44 3.04
C VAL A 139 -4.72 6.15 3.23
N LEU A 140 -4.75 5.28 2.22
CA LEU A 140 -5.50 4.03 2.26
C LEU A 140 -4.96 3.07 3.33
N LEU A 141 -3.64 2.88 3.38
CA LEU A 141 -3.01 2.00 4.36
C LEU A 141 -3.08 2.56 5.79
N ALA A 142 -2.95 3.88 5.97
CA ALA A 142 -3.16 4.52 7.26
C ALA A 142 -4.62 4.36 7.72
N GLY A 143 -5.58 4.51 6.81
CA GLY A 143 -7.00 4.24 7.06
C GLY A 143 -7.27 2.80 7.47
N TYR A 144 -6.64 1.83 6.79
CA TYR A 144 -6.70 0.42 7.15
C TYR A 144 -6.21 0.18 8.59
N LEU A 145 -5.04 0.73 8.97
CA LEU A 145 -4.51 0.62 10.32
C LEU A 145 -5.44 1.25 11.35
N ALA A 146 -5.92 2.47 11.09
CA ALA A 146 -6.80 3.20 12.01
C ALA A 146 -8.14 2.48 12.24
N THR A 147 -8.77 1.96 11.19
CA THR A 147 -10.05 1.25 11.29
C THR A 147 -9.89 -0.12 11.97
N THR A 148 -8.77 -0.79 11.77
CA THR A 148 -8.44 -2.05 12.45
C THR A 148 -8.16 -1.83 13.93
N ALA A 149 -7.46 -0.75 14.29
CA ALA A 149 -7.23 -0.37 15.69
C ALA A 149 -8.53 -0.01 16.43
N LYS A 150 -9.42 0.78 15.81
CA LYS A 150 -10.70 1.18 16.43
C LYS A 150 -11.61 0.00 16.76
N ARG A 151 -11.64 -1.05 15.91
CA ARG A 151 -12.41 -2.28 16.18
C ARG A 151 -11.94 -3.01 17.44
N ARG A 152 -10.69 -2.83 17.87
CA ARG A 152 -10.16 -3.42 19.11
C ARG A 152 -10.70 -2.73 20.36
N SER A 153 -10.99 -1.43 20.27
CA SER A 153 -11.36 -0.60 21.42
C SER A 153 -12.84 -0.65 21.77
N GLN A 154 -13.69 -1.24 20.92
CA GLN A 154 -15.10 -1.45 21.25
C GLN A 154 -15.24 -2.76 22.04
N PRO A 155 -15.61 -2.71 23.34
CA PRO A 155 -15.94 -3.92 24.09
C PRO A 155 -17.23 -4.54 23.52
N SER A 156 -17.21 -5.87 23.40
CA SER A 156 -18.34 -6.73 23.01
C SER A 156 -19.42 -6.79 24.07
#